data_AF-A0A512PPM1-F1
#
_entry.id   AF-A0A512PPM1-F1
#
_cell.length_a   1.000
_cell.length_b   1.000
_cell.length_c   1.000
_cell.angle_alpha   90.00
_cell.angle_beta   90.00
_cell.angle_gamma   90.00
#
_symmetry.space_group_name_H-M   'P 1'
#
loop_
_entity.id
_entity.type
_entity.pdbx_description
1 polymer ?
#
loop_
_entity_poly.entity_id
_entity_poly.type
_entity_poly.pdbx_seq_one_letter_code
_entity_poly.pdbx_strand_id
1 'polypeptide(L)'
;MKKILRFAKIIAMSVSVIWGAVLFGNVLTANADDTATETVNIVDTNGNTLRAPQTIPVGDGKNPINVNISGYDPAETLEKIDTTFVYPSGSDTPSGTITFTIDDDKQVAHITVSSGDESHDGGYQTKDDIEKTLGVKLRTINEGLAKSMDKTGGVYFYTPGEIPELTLKNLKKAIFTVTYKGATIPVEYVDSNGTVVGNDTITGIIGKTGSYTPIAPKGYQLVDTKTIAYDIAKITNPTIKIPVTAKAPVVPSPGGGSSTIVTPTTPVTPTPSNPTPKPTPQPAEPTIPNYAAKKGAAVYAIKGIYLYRSANFTKSRQLAKYPKVKRVNRPMFVVTDYARSNGGALRYKVRDVNHGSKTAGKVGYITANSKFVVPVYYQSLPKNKKITIINKRGVNAYKNANLTGKVKHYQKGARLTVKKIVKHNLTTRYQLSNGHYVTGNKKLVIQGNY
;
A
#
# COMPACT_ATOMS: atom_id res chain seq x y z
N MET A 1 26.91 11.81 -15.89
CA MET A 1 27.38 10.69 -15.04
C MET A 1 28.32 11.11 -13.90
N LYS A 2 29.51 11.71 -14.13
CA LYS A 2 30.43 12.11 -13.03
C LYS A 2 29.85 13.14 -12.04
N LYS A 3 28.99 14.07 -12.49
CA LYS A 3 28.28 15.02 -11.60
C LYS A 3 27.23 14.35 -10.71
N ILE A 4 26.54 13.33 -11.21
CA ILE A 4 25.50 12.56 -10.50
C ILE A 4 26.13 11.66 -9.42
N LEU A 5 27.28 11.04 -9.73
CA LEU A 5 28.03 10.23 -8.76
C LEU A 5 28.68 11.09 -7.65
N ARG A 6 29.02 12.35 -7.94
CA ARG A 6 29.40 13.35 -6.92
C ARG A 6 28.19 13.78 -6.08
N PHE A 7 27.02 13.98 -6.70
CA PHE A 7 25.77 14.28 -6.01
C PHE A 7 25.37 13.18 -5.00
N ALA A 8 25.44 11.91 -5.39
CA ALA A 8 25.11 10.78 -4.50
C ALA A 8 26.13 10.57 -3.38
N LYS A 9 27.43 10.80 -3.64
CA LYS A 9 28.50 10.68 -2.61
C LYS A 9 28.49 11.83 -1.59
N ILE A 10 28.04 13.03 -1.99
CA ILE A 10 27.90 14.18 -1.08
C ILE A 10 26.69 13.99 -0.14
N ILE A 11 25.63 13.32 -0.58
CA ILE A 11 24.45 13.01 0.25
C ILE A 11 24.77 11.97 1.35
N ALA A 12 25.75 11.10 1.13
CA ALA A 12 26.14 10.05 2.07
C ALA A 12 27.12 10.52 3.19
N MET A 13 27.65 11.75 3.11
CA MET A 13 28.53 12.29 4.15
C MET A 13 27.82 13.45 4.85
N SER A 14 27.55 13.27 6.15
CA SER A 14 27.07 14.27 7.10
C SER A 14 25.70 14.88 6.83
N VAL A 15 24.74 14.59 7.71
CA VAL A 15 23.40 15.23 7.78
C VAL A 15 23.48 16.77 7.84
N SER A 16 24.66 17.33 8.16
CA SER A 16 24.95 18.77 8.13
C SER A 16 25.13 19.38 6.72
N VAL A 17 25.31 18.60 5.65
CA VAL A 17 25.57 19.12 4.27
C VAL A 17 24.42 18.84 3.29
N ILE A 18 23.39 18.09 3.70
CA ILE A 18 22.32 17.60 2.81
C ILE A 18 21.39 18.72 2.28
N TRP A 19 21.48 19.95 2.77
CA TRP A 19 20.74 21.10 2.24
C TRP A 19 21.60 22.23 1.66
N GLY A 20 22.94 22.12 1.71
CA GLY A 20 23.87 23.19 1.31
C GLY A 20 24.55 23.04 -0.05
N ALA A 21 24.36 21.93 -0.77
CA ALA A 21 25.12 21.65 -2.00
C ALA A 21 24.23 21.51 -3.26
N VAL A 22 23.54 22.59 -3.65
CA VAL A 22 23.12 22.80 -5.05
C VAL A 22 23.50 24.20 -5.50
N LEU A 23 24.81 24.48 -5.52
CA LEU A 23 25.38 25.63 -6.21
C LEU A 23 26.02 25.15 -7.51
N PHE A 24 25.50 25.69 -8.63
CA PHE A 24 26.24 26.34 -9.73
C PHE A 24 25.45 26.23 -11.05
N GLY A 25 25.01 27.37 -11.58
CA GLY A 25 24.62 27.50 -12.99
C GLY A 25 23.44 28.44 -13.27
N ASN A 26 23.76 29.72 -13.47
CA ASN A 26 23.11 30.82 -14.21
C ASN A 26 21.58 31.01 -14.30
N VAL A 27 21.25 32.31 -14.22
CA VAL A 27 19.96 32.99 -14.13
C VAL A 27 19.06 32.74 -15.35
N LEU A 28 17.81 32.35 -15.09
CA LEU A 28 16.65 32.71 -15.91
C LEU A 28 15.53 33.13 -14.96
N THR A 29 15.06 34.35 -15.14
CA THR A 29 13.95 34.96 -14.39
C THR A 29 12.66 34.16 -14.59
N ALA A 30 12.09 33.63 -13.51
CA ALA A 30 10.77 33.01 -13.51
C ALA A 30 9.71 34.03 -13.04
N ASN A 31 8.58 34.07 -13.75
CA ASN A 31 7.44 34.93 -13.49
C ASN A 31 6.89 34.78 -12.06
N ALA A 32 6.46 35.90 -11.48
CA ALA A 32 6.15 36.10 -10.07
C ALA A 32 4.78 35.55 -9.58
N ASP A 33 4.20 34.50 -10.17
CA ASP A 33 2.76 34.19 -9.93
C ASP A 33 2.39 32.71 -9.67
N ASP A 34 3.35 31.81 -9.44
CA ASP A 34 3.07 30.42 -9.02
C ASP A 34 3.85 30.15 -7.71
N THR A 35 3.28 30.50 -6.55
CA THR A 35 3.93 30.22 -5.25
C THR A 35 4.09 28.72 -5.10
N ALA A 36 5.34 28.25 -5.01
CA ALA A 36 5.63 26.85 -4.83
C ALA A 36 4.97 26.31 -3.55
N THR A 37 4.54 25.04 -3.56
CA THR A 37 3.78 24.45 -2.43
C THR A 37 4.47 23.23 -1.84
N GLU A 38 4.34 23.07 -0.53
CA GLU A 38 4.77 21.90 0.21
C GLU A 38 3.55 21.15 0.73
N THR A 39 3.41 19.86 0.42
CA THR A 39 2.32 19.02 0.91
C THR A 39 2.86 17.94 1.84
N VAL A 40 2.28 17.80 3.03
CA VAL A 40 2.63 16.75 4.00
C VAL A 40 1.48 15.74 4.10
N ASN A 41 1.80 14.48 3.85
CA ASN A 41 0.91 13.33 4.02
C ASN A 41 1.39 12.50 5.22
N ILE A 42 0.48 12.13 6.11
CA ILE A 42 0.78 11.25 7.24
C ILE A 42 -0.06 9.99 7.12
N VAL A 43 0.60 8.87 6.92
CA VAL A 43 -0.02 7.58 6.60
C VAL A 43 0.59 6.46 7.43
N ASP A 44 -0.02 5.29 7.39
CA ASP A 44 0.58 4.07 7.92
C ASP A 44 1.03 3.10 6.81
N THR A 45 1.74 2.03 7.19
CA THR A 45 2.18 0.97 6.26
C THR A 45 1.03 0.18 5.62
N ASN A 46 -0.18 0.26 6.18
CA ASN A 46 -1.41 -0.29 5.59
C ASN A 46 -2.05 0.67 4.56
N GLY A 47 -1.52 1.89 4.41
CA GLY A 47 -2.01 2.92 3.51
C GLY A 47 -3.19 3.72 4.05
N ASN A 48 -3.49 3.63 5.36
CA ASN A 48 -4.49 4.46 6.02
C ASN A 48 -3.94 5.88 6.20
N THR A 49 -4.80 6.88 6.05
CA THR A 49 -4.46 8.27 6.34
C THR A 49 -4.66 8.52 7.83
N LEU A 50 -3.58 8.81 8.55
CA LEU A 50 -3.61 9.05 10.00
C LEU A 50 -4.03 10.48 10.34
N ARG A 51 -3.70 11.43 9.46
CA ARG A 51 -4.18 12.80 9.52
C ARG A 51 -4.39 13.35 8.11
N ALA A 52 -5.39 14.22 7.94
CA ALA A 52 -5.66 14.86 6.67
C ALA A 52 -4.40 15.56 6.11
N PRO A 53 -4.12 15.47 4.79
CA PRO A 53 -2.98 16.14 4.19
C PRO A 53 -3.02 17.64 4.42
N GLN A 54 -1.85 18.22 4.72
CA GLN A 54 -1.68 19.66 4.92
C GLN A 54 -0.82 20.25 3.80
N THR A 55 -1.03 21.52 3.45
CA THR A 55 -0.26 22.20 2.41
C THR A 55 0.08 23.62 2.83
N ILE A 56 1.34 24.01 2.68
CA ILE A 56 1.89 25.33 3.00
C ILE A 56 2.69 25.87 1.79
N PRO A 57 2.91 27.19 1.67
CA PRO A 57 3.84 27.74 0.70
C PRO A 57 5.29 27.29 0.98
N VAL A 58 6.06 27.00 -0.08
CA VAL A 58 7.50 26.72 0.01
C VAL A 58 8.24 28.01 0.36
N GLY A 59 9.19 27.93 1.29
CA GLY A 59 9.95 29.09 1.76
C GLY A 59 9.33 29.78 2.97
N ASP A 60 8.11 29.41 3.37
CA ASP A 60 7.56 29.77 4.69
C ASP A 60 8.15 28.86 5.78
N GLY A 61 9.48 28.67 5.74
CA GLY A 61 10.29 27.93 6.71
C GLY A 61 10.25 28.52 8.13
N LYS A 62 9.16 29.20 8.48
CA LYS A 62 8.79 29.67 9.80
C LYS A 62 7.72 28.76 10.43
N ASN A 63 7.01 27.94 9.64
CA ASN A 63 5.86 27.17 10.09
C ASN A 63 5.92 25.68 9.66
N PRO A 64 6.83 24.87 10.24
CA PRO A 64 6.91 23.46 9.90
C PRO A 64 5.66 22.70 10.38
N ILE A 65 5.31 21.63 9.68
CA ILE A 65 4.13 20.82 10.03
C ILE A 65 4.52 19.76 11.07
N ASN A 66 3.87 19.79 12.23
CA ASN A 66 4.02 18.78 13.27
C ASN A 66 3.50 17.43 12.79
N VAL A 67 4.29 16.37 12.67
CA VAL A 67 3.82 15.08 12.16
C VAL A 67 3.45 14.05 13.25
N ASN A 68 3.37 14.47 14.51
CA ASN A 68 2.94 13.59 15.60
C ASN A 68 1.48 13.16 15.46
N ILE A 69 1.24 11.90 15.80
CA ILE A 69 -0.08 11.27 15.84
C ILE A 69 -0.22 10.57 17.18
N SER A 70 -1.36 10.78 17.86
CA SER A 70 -1.63 10.14 19.14
C SER A 70 -1.58 8.61 19.01
N GLY A 71 -0.80 7.96 19.89
CA GLY A 71 -0.58 6.51 19.88
C GLY A 71 0.51 6.01 18.94
N TYR A 72 1.13 6.88 18.14
CA TYR A 72 2.24 6.54 17.24
C TYR A 72 3.51 7.26 17.72
N ASP A 73 4.28 6.66 18.63
CA ASP A 73 5.60 7.21 19.01
C ASP A 73 6.56 7.12 17.81
N PRO A 74 7.07 8.24 17.27
CA PRO A 74 8.00 8.20 16.14
C PRO A 74 9.24 7.36 16.40
N ALA A 75 9.69 7.22 17.65
CA ALA A 75 10.83 6.40 17.98
C ALA A 75 10.59 4.90 17.79
N GLU A 76 9.35 4.45 17.80
CA GLU A 76 9.05 3.01 17.68
C GLU A 76 8.34 2.70 16.35
N THR A 77 7.65 3.71 15.82
CA THR A 77 6.67 3.51 14.76
C THR A 77 7.02 4.21 13.46
N LEU A 78 7.96 5.15 13.40
CA LEU A 78 8.32 5.78 12.12
C LEU A 78 8.98 4.74 11.20
N GLU A 79 8.40 4.45 10.04
CA GLU A 79 8.90 3.43 9.12
C GLU A 79 9.64 4.02 7.94
N LYS A 80 9.10 5.11 7.40
CA LYS A 80 9.57 5.65 6.13
C LYS A 80 9.21 7.12 5.96
N ILE A 81 10.10 7.87 5.34
CA ILE A 81 9.87 9.24 4.90
C ILE A 81 10.21 9.33 3.41
N ASP A 82 9.21 9.69 2.59
CA ASP A 82 9.42 10.02 1.18
C ASP A 82 9.33 11.53 0.99
N THR A 83 10.37 12.14 0.43
CA THR A 83 10.39 13.56 0.07
C THR A 83 10.55 13.68 -1.44
N THR A 84 9.50 14.13 -2.12
CA THR A 84 9.46 14.30 -3.58
C THR A 84 9.56 15.77 -3.95
N PHE A 85 10.53 16.11 -4.80
CA PHE A 85 10.73 17.44 -5.36
C PHE A 85 10.28 17.45 -6.81
N VAL A 86 9.42 18.41 -7.14
CA VAL A 86 8.87 18.61 -8.48
C VAL A 86 9.31 19.97 -8.98
N TYR A 87 9.99 19.96 -10.12
CA TYR A 87 10.42 21.16 -10.84
C TYR A 87 9.53 21.38 -12.08
N PRO A 88 9.40 22.63 -12.57
CA PRO A 88 8.68 22.95 -13.79
C PRO A 88 9.19 22.17 -15.01
N SER A 89 8.31 21.96 -15.99
CA SER A 89 8.69 21.34 -17.26
C SER A 89 9.72 22.20 -17.98
N GLY A 90 10.88 21.61 -18.33
CA GLY A 90 11.98 22.31 -18.99
C GLY A 90 13.09 22.79 -18.05
N SER A 91 13.01 22.52 -16.74
CA SER A 91 14.13 22.73 -15.82
C SER A 91 15.29 21.78 -16.12
N ASP A 92 16.53 22.28 -16.04
CA ASP A 92 17.74 21.45 -16.11
C ASP A 92 17.88 20.48 -14.93
N THR A 93 17.12 20.73 -13.85
CA THR A 93 17.05 19.85 -12.68
C THR A 93 15.87 18.89 -12.81
N PRO A 94 16.08 17.57 -12.82
CA PRO A 94 14.99 16.60 -12.87
C PRO A 94 14.25 16.51 -11.54
N SER A 95 12.95 16.20 -11.62
CA SER A 95 12.15 15.87 -10.43
C SER A 95 12.58 14.52 -9.87
N GLY A 96 12.52 14.37 -8.55
CA GLY A 96 13.02 13.19 -7.87
C GLY A 96 12.45 12.98 -6.48
N THR A 97 12.72 11.81 -5.92
CA THR A 97 12.30 11.43 -4.57
C THR A 97 13.49 10.93 -3.77
N ILE A 98 13.65 11.46 -2.56
CA ILE A 98 14.53 10.92 -1.53
C ILE A 98 13.66 10.10 -0.59
N THR A 99 14.03 8.84 -0.37
CA THR A 99 13.32 7.93 0.51
C THR A 99 14.26 7.50 1.62
N PHE A 100 13.83 7.72 2.87
CA PHE A 100 14.45 7.15 4.05
C PHE A 100 13.56 6.00 4.52
N THR A 101 14.08 4.79 4.62
CA THR A 101 13.34 3.61 5.11
C THR A 101 14.07 3.00 6.29
N ILE A 102 13.37 2.71 7.38
CA ILE A 102 13.93 1.96 8.50
C ILE A 102 14.04 0.48 8.11
N ASP A 103 15.23 -0.07 8.27
CA ASP A 103 15.51 -1.51 8.19
C ASP A 103 15.64 -2.01 9.64
N ASP A 104 14.53 -2.49 10.20
CA ASP A 104 14.44 -2.97 11.58
C ASP A 104 15.41 -4.15 11.83
N ASP A 105 15.64 -5.02 10.83
CA ASP A 105 16.54 -6.18 10.98
C ASP A 105 17.99 -5.74 11.15
N LYS A 106 18.40 -4.71 10.40
CA LYS A 106 19.77 -4.18 10.44
C LYS A 106 19.95 -3.02 11.42
N GLN A 107 18.86 -2.49 11.99
CA GLN A 107 18.86 -1.30 12.85
C GLN A 107 19.51 -0.08 12.17
N VAL A 108 19.18 0.14 10.89
CA VAL A 108 19.71 1.24 10.07
C VAL A 108 18.60 1.99 9.32
N ALA A 109 18.84 3.25 8.99
CA ALA A 109 18.02 3.99 8.03
C ALA A 109 18.64 3.90 6.63
N HIS A 110 17.96 3.24 5.70
CA HIS A 110 18.36 3.13 4.30
C HIS A 110 17.90 4.34 3.51
N ILE A 111 18.81 4.92 2.73
CA ILE A 111 18.55 6.09 1.89
C ILE A 111 18.51 5.64 0.44
N THR A 112 17.45 5.98 -0.27
CA THR A 112 17.36 5.81 -1.73
C THR A 112 17.03 7.14 -2.37
N VAL A 113 17.73 7.46 -3.46
CA VAL A 113 17.46 8.67 -4.24
C VAL A 113 17.02 8.26 -5.63
N SER A 114 15.88 8.79 -6.08
CA SER A 114 15.36 8.54 -7.42
C SER A 114 15.16 9.84 -8.17
N SER A 115 15.39 9.80 -9.48
CA SER A 115 15.23 10.93 -10.39
C SER A 115 14.81 10.40 -11.75
N GLY A 116 13.64 10.80 -12.23
CA GLY A 116 13.04 10.21 -13.44
C GLY A 116 12.87 8.69 -13.30
N ASP A 117 13.48 7.93 -14.23
CA ASP A 117 13.47 6.45 -14.21
C ASP A 117 14.69 5.84 -13.50
N GLU A 118 15.62 6.66 -12.99
CA GLU A 118 16.85 6.22 -12.30
C GLU A 118 16.65 6.20 -10.78
N SER A 119 17.26 5.21 -10.13
CA SER A 119 17.27 5.03 -8.68
C SER A 119 18.67 4.65 -8.24
N HIS A 120 19.17 5.31 -7.21
CA HIS A 120 20.50 5.18 -6.65
C HIS A 120 20.40 4.84 -5.17
N ASP A 121 21.23 3.90 -4.76
CA ASP A 121 21.45 3.58 -3.35
C ASP A 121 22.25 4.72 -2.71
N GLY A 122 21.65 5.40 -1.73
CA GLY A 122 22.25 6.47 -0.94
C GLY A 122 23.01 5.96 0.28
N GLY A 123 23.02 4.64 0.50
CA GLY A 123 23.66 4.01 1.65
C GLY A 123 22.78 3.94 2.89
N TYR A 124 23.40 3.56 4.00
CA TYR A 124 22.75 3.33 5.28
C TYR A 124 23.31 4.27 6.34
N GLN A 125 22.46 4.68 7.27
CA GLN A 125 22.87 5.39 8.49
C GLN A 125 22.62 4.48 9.68
N THR A 126 23.65 4.30 10.50
CA THR A 126 23.52 3.57 11.76
C THR A 126 23.07 4.52 12.86
N LYS A 127 22.56 3.94 13.96
CA LYS A 127 22.19 4.71 15.16
C LYS A 127 23.39 5.50 15.69
N ASP A 128 24.56 4.86 15.80
CA ASP A 128 25.79 5.46 16.33
C ASP A 128 26.27 6.65 15.46
N ASP A 129 26.14 6.56 14.14
CA ASP A 129 26.51 7.66 13.24
C ASP A 129 25.62 8.88 13.45
N ILE A 130 24.32 8.66 13.66
CA ILE A 130 23.37 9.73 13.94
C ILE A 130 23.60 10.30 15.35
N GLU A 131 23.85 9.47 16.36
CA GLU A 131 24.17 9.92 17.72
C GLU A 131 25.40 10.83 17.74
N LYS A 132 26.48 10.44 17.05
CA LYS A 132 27.69 11.26 16.89
C LYS A 132 27.41 12.58 16.18
N THR A 133 26.58 12.54 15.14
CA THR A 133 26.25 13.72 14.33
C THR A 133 25.38 14.71 15.11
N LEU A 134 24.41 14.22 15.86
CA LEU A 134 23.46 15.05 16.60
C LEU A 134 23.92 15.40 18.02
N GLY A 135 24.93 14.71 18.55
CA GLY A 135 25.39 14.88 19.93
C GLY A 135 24.34 14.46 20.96
N VAL A 136 23.46 13.52 20.61
CA VAL A 136 22.39 13.02 21.48
C VAL A 136 22.43 11.50 21.56
N LYS A 137 21.94 10.94 22.66
CA LYS A 137 21.68 9.51 22.77
C LYS A 137 20.28 9.19 22.25
N LEU A 138 20.16 8.12 21.48
CA LEU A 138 18.92 7.69 20.85
C LEU A 138 18.41 6.40 21.51
N ARG A 139 17.09 6.22 21.55
CA ARG A 139 16.45 4.95 21.90
C ARG A 139 16.58 3.96 20.73
N THR A 140 16.22 4.41 19.54
CA THR A 140 16.13 3.60 18.33
C THR A 140 16.69 4.33 17.11
N ILE A 141 16.86 3.62 15.99
CA ILE A 141 17.19 4.23 14.71
C ILE A 141 16.06 5.13 14.19
N ASN A 142 14.79 4.77 14.45
CA ASN A 142 13.63 5.54 14.04
C ASN A 142 13.60 6.91 14.74
N GLU A 143 13.95 6.95 16.03
CA GLU A 143 14.13 8.21 16.76
C GLU A 143 15.26 9.04 16.14
N GLY A 144 16.37 8.39 15.76
CA GLY A 144 17.46 9.04 15.06
C GLY A 144 17.03 9.71 13.77
N LEU A 145 16.25 8.99 12.94
CA LEU A 145 15.69 9.55 11.71
C LEU A 145 14.73 10.71 12.01
N ALA A 146 13.82 10.56 12.97
CA ALA A 146 12.88 11.61 13.36
C ALA A 146 13.59 12.88 13.85
N LYS A 147 14.58 12.75 14.74
CA LYS A 147 15.39 13.89 15.23
C LYS A 147 16.28 14.50 14.16
N SER A 148 16.75 13.70 13.20
CA SER A 148 17.46 14.23 12.04
C SER A 148 16.54 15.11 11.19
N MET A 149 15.26 14.75 11.07
CA MET A 149 14.27 15.53 10.33
C MET A 149 13.86 16.80 11.06
N ASP A 150 13.82 16.80 12.39
CA ASP A 150 13.57 18.01 13.20
C ASP A 150 14.58 19.13 12.91
N LYS A 151 15.80 18.79 12.49
CA LYS A 151 16.84 19.74 12.07
C LYS A 151 16.71 20.19 10.61
N THR A 152 15.76 19.64 9.86
CA THR A 152 15.54 19.93 8.44
C THR A 152 14.16 20.56 8.24
N GLY A 153 14.01 21.42 7.22
CA GLY A 153 12.77 22.17 7.01
C GLY A 153 11.53 21.31 6.65
N GLY A 154 10.35 21.88 6.87
CA GLY A 154 9.07 21.41 6.34
C GLY A 154 8.19 20.59 7.30
N VAL A 155 8.80 19.68 8.07
CA VAL A 155 8.11 18.84 9.07
C VAL A 155 8.91 18.74 10.36
N TYR A 156 8.23 18.45 11.48
CA TYR A 156 8.90 18.09 12.74
C TYR A 156 8.12 17.04 13.54
N PHE A 157 8.84 16.24 14.29
CA PHE A 157 8.40 15.16 15.16
C PHE A 157 8.46 15.58 16.63
N TYR A 158 9.58 16.04 17.16
CA TYR A 158 9.68 16.38 18.59
C TYR A 158 9.67 17.88 18.81
N THR A 159 10.64 18.55 18.20
CA THR A 159 10.83 19.99 18.34
C THR A 159 11.15 20.56 16.98
N PRO A 160 10.47 21.64 16.54
CA PRO A 160 10.86 22.30 15.31
C PRO A 160 12.29 22.84 15.48
N GLY A 161 13.21 22.44 14.59
CA GLY A 161 14.56 22.98 14.55
C GLY A 161 14.62 24.31 13.78
N GLU A 162 15.83 24.87 13.70
CA GLU A 162 16.11 25.99 12.81
C GLU A 162 15.95 25.51 11.37
N ILE A 163 14.98 26.07 10.67
CA ILE A 163 14.69 25.68 9.30
C ILE A 163 15.69 26.40 8.39
N PRO A 164 16.55 25.66 7.67
CA PRO A 164 17.36 26.27 6.62
C PRO A 164 16.40 26.83 5.56
N GLU A 165 16.61 28.07 5.14
CA GLU A 165 15.88 28.62 3.99
C GLU A 165 16.14 27.70 2.79
N LEU A 166 15.11 26.94 2.40
CA LEU A 166 15.20 25.96 1.34
C LEU A 166 15.37 26.72 0.01
N THR A 167 16.61 27.05 -0.34
CA THR A 167 16.90 27.82 -1.55
C THR A 167 16.89 26.88 -2.78
N LEU A 168 15.80 26.14 -2.97
CA LEU A 168 15.56 25.34 -4.18
C LEU A 168 15.03 26.27 -5.27
N LYS A 169 15.95 26.91 -6.00
CA LYS A 169 15.60 27.77 -7.14
C LYS A 169 14.70 27.01 -8.10
N ASN A 170 13.59 27.64 -8.49
CA ASN A 170 12.59 27.10 -9.43
C ASN A 170 11.88 25.82 -8.96
N LEU A 171 11.86 25.49 -7.66
CA LEU A 171 11.00 24.41 -7.18
C LEU A 171 9.53 24.77 -7.43
N LYS A 172 8.74 23.83 -7.96
CA LYS A 172 7.29 24.02 -8.11
C LYS A 172 6.53 23.43 -6.93
N LYS A 173 6.94 22.25 -6.48
CA LYS A 173 6.25 21.53 -5.41
C LYS A 173 7.18 20.59 -4.64
N ALA A 174 7.02 20.55 -3.33
CA ALA A 174 7.55 19.50 -2.46
C ALA A 174 6.41 18.63 -1.90
N ILE A 175 6.63 17.32 -1.78
CA ILE A 175 5.68 16.39 -1.15
C ILE A 175 6.43 15.55 -0.13
N PHE A 176 6.08 15.71 1.14
CA PHE A 176 6.53 14.85 2.23
C PHE A 176 5.47 13.79 2.51
N THR A 177 5.89 12.54 2.63
CA THR A 177 5.03 11.45 3.08
C THR A 177 5.69 10.73 4.24
N VAL A 178 5.18 10.98 5.45
CA VAL A 178 5.61 10.32 6.67
C VAL A 178 4.76 9.08 6.86
N THR A 179 5.41 7.92 6.92
CA THR A 179 4.76 6.61 7.06
C THR A 179 5.11 6.02 8.42
N TYR A 180 4.10 5.71 9.22
CA TYR A 180 4.24 5.00 10.48
C TYR A 180 3.85 3.51 10.37
N LYS A 181 4.28 2.66 11.31
CA LYS A 181 3.84 1.26 11.45
C LYS A 181 2.33 1.22 11.58
N GLY A 182 1.67 0.44 10.73
CA GLY A 182 0.23 0.22 10.81
C GLY A 182 -0.16 -0.58 12.06
N ALA A 183 -1.27 -0.22 12.67
CA ALA A 183 -1.75 -0.91 13.87
C ALA A 183 -2.41 -2.25 13.49
N THR A 184 -2.14 -3.29 14.28
CA THR A 184 -2.58 -4.66 13.98
C THR A 184 -3.06 -5.42 15.21
N ILE A 185 -3.96 -6.38 14.98
CA ILE A 185 -4.35 -7.42 15.93
C ILE A 185 -4.04 -8.77 15.29
N PRO A 186 -3.08 -9.55 15.80
CA PRO A 186 -2.83 -10.90 15.31
C PRO A 186 -4.00 -11.81 15.67
N VAL A 187 -4.35 -12.71 14.75
CA VAL A 187 -5.39 -13.72 14.94
C VAL A 187 -4.78 -15.10 14.73
N GLU A 188 -4.95 -15.98 15.69
CA GLU A 188 -4.50 -17.37 15.64
C GLU A 188 -5.68 -18.33 15.68
N TYR A 189 -5.72 -19.28 14.75
CA TYR A 189 -6.68 -20.37 14.77
C TYR A 189 -6.05 -21.56 15.48
N VAL A 190 -6.65 -21.98 16.59
CA VAL A 190 -6.08 -22.96 17.52
C VAL A 190 -6.97 -24.19 17.55
N ASP A 191 -6.39 -25.37 17.34
CA ASP A 191 -7.14 -26.64 17.41
C ASP A 191 -7.37 -27.12 18.86
N SER A 192 -8.07 -28.25 19.01
CA SER A 192 -8.37 -28.85 20.32
C SER A 192 -7.14 -29.27 21.12
N ASN A 193 -5.97 -29.41 20.46
CA ASN A 193 -4.70 -29.77 21.10
C ASN A 193 -3.87 -28.53 21.45
N GLY A 194 -4.38 -27.32 21.22
CA GLY A 194 -3.65 -26.07 21.44
C GLY A 194 -2.68 -25.71 20.31
N THR A 195 -2.72 -26.40 19.17
CA THR A 195 -1.81 -26.14 18.04
C THR A 195 -2.35 -25.01 17.16
N VAL A 196 -1.48 -24.10 16.74
CA VAL A 196 -1.83 -23.05 15.77
C VAL A 196 -1.88 -23.65 14.36
N VAL A 197 -3.07 -23.67 13.76
CA VAL A 197 -3.34 -24.31 12.45
C VAL A 197 -3.65 -23.28 11.35
N GLY A 198 -3.68 -22.00 11.71
CA GLY A 198 -3.79 -20.89 10.78
C GLY A 198 -3.63 -19.54 11.47
N ASN A 199 -3.41 -18.52 10.66
CA ASN A 199 -3.10 -17.17 11.12
C ASN A 199 -3.86 -16.17 10.25
N ASP A 200 -4.30 -15.07 10.84
CA ASP A 200 -4.82 -13.90 10.13
C ASP A 200 -4.39 -12.63 10.88
N THR A 201 -4.70 -11.46 10.33
CA THR A 201 -4.34 -10.18 10.95
C THR A 201 -5.38 -9.12 10.64
N ILE A 202 -5.93 -8.53 11.70
CA ILE A 202 -6.77 -7.34 11.60
C ILE A 202 -5.83 -6.14 11.50
N THR A 203 -6.06 -5.26 10.54
CA THR A 203 -5.25 -4.06 10.31
C THR A 203 -6.12 -2.81 10.42
N GLY A 204 -5.57 -1.72 10.95
CA GLY A 204 -6.30 -0.46 11.06
C GLY A 204 -5.50 0.66 11.70
N ILE A 205 -6.21 1.60 12.30
CA ILE A 205 -5.66 2.76 13.02
C ILE A 205 -6.02 2.64 14.49
N ILE A 206 -5.22 3.24 15.37
CA ILE A 206 -5.50 3.25 16.81
C ILE A 206 -6.86 3.92 17.10
N GLY A 207 -7.61 3.36 18.05
CA GLY A 207 -8.97 3.77 18.41
C GLY A 207 -10.06 3.23 17.48
N LYS A 208 -9.70 2.42 16.49
CA LYS A 208 -10.69 1.80 15.60
C LYS A 208 -11.30 0.56 16.26
N THR A 209 -12.61 0.63 16.47
CA THR A 209 -13.43 -0.54 16.82
C THR A 209 -14.10 -1.16 15.60
N GLY A 210 -14.41 -2.45 15.70
CA GLY A 210 -15.12 -3.18 14.66
C GLY A 210 -15.45 -4.60 15.05
N SER A 211 -15.85 -5.39 14.06
CA SER A 211 -16.11 -6.82 14.23
C SER A 211 -15.29 -7.63 13.22
N TYR A 212 -14.74 -8.74 13.69
CA TYR A 212 -13.97 -9.68 12.90
C TYR A 212 -14.81 -10.94 12.67
N THR A 213 -15.04 -11.30 11.40
CA THR A 213 -15.71 -12.55 11.04
C THR A 213 -14.65 -13.61 10.78
N PRO A 214 -14.49 -14.62 11.65
CA PRO A 214 -13.46 -15.64 11.47
C PRO A 214 -13.71 -16.47 10.21
N ILE A 215 -12.64 -16.92 9.56
CA ILE A 215 -12.70 -17.80 8.39
C ILE A 215 -11.82 -19.02 8.70
N ALA A 216 -12.46 -20.18 8.90
CA ALA A 216 -11.73 -21.41 9.24
C ALA A 216 -10.63 -21.74 8.20
N PRO A 217 -9.42 -22.11 8.64
CA PRO A 217 -8.37 -22.64 7.78
C PRO A 217 -8.81 -23.88 7.01
N LYS A 218 -8.12 -24.19 5.90
CA LYS A 218 -8.42 -25.37 5.08
C LYS A 218 -8.28 -26.65 5.93
N GLY A 219 -9.30 -27.51 5.89
CA GLY A 219 -9.33 -28.76 6.68
C GLY A 219 -9.93 -28.59 8.08
N TYR A 220 -10.29 -27.37 8.48
CA TYR A 220 -10.90 -27.06 9.77
C TYR A 220 -12.28 -26.41 9.62
N GLN A 221 -13.03 -26.42 10.71
CA GLN A 221 -14.28 -25.69 10.90
C GLN A 221 -14.21 -24.89 12.21
N LEU A 222 -14.91 -23.76 12.26
CA LEU A 222 -14.97 -22.92 13.47
C LEU A 222 -15.78 -23.63 14.56
N VAL A 223 -15.33 -23.51 15.81
CA VAL A 223 -16.16 -23.93 16.97
C VAL A 223 -17.29 -22.91 17.21
N ASP A 224 -16.98 -21.62 17.09
CA ASP A 224 -17.97 -20.54 17.11
C ASP A 224 -17.90 -19.73 15.81
N THR A 225 -19.05 -19.48 15.20
CA THR A 225 -19.19 -18.72 13.96
C THR A 225 -19.53 -17.24 14.19
N LYS A 226 -19.72 -16.84 15.46
CA LYS A 226 -19.99 -15.46 15.84
C LYS A 226 -18.83 -14.54 15.45
N THR A 227 -19.19 -13.30 15.16
CA THR A 227 -18.22 -12.23 14.97
C THR A 227 -17.59 -11.84 16.31
N ILE A 228 -16.30 -11.54 16.28
CA ILE A 228 -15.53 -11.13 17.44
C ILE A 228 -15.40 -9.60 17.39
N ALA A 229 -15.94 -8.91 18.38
CA ALA A 229 -15.72 -7.48 18.51
C ALA A 229 -14.24 -7.22 18.82
N TYR A 230 -13.67 -6.20 18.20
CA TYR A 230 -12.29 -5.80 18.44
C TYR A 230 -12.17 -4.29 18.63
N ASP A 231 -11.11 -3.91 19.32
CA ASP A 231 -10.64 -2.54 19.48
C ASP A 231 -9.13 -2.51 19.24
N ILE A 232 -8.68 -1.67 18.32
CA ILE A 232 -7.26 -1.44 18.05
C ILE A 232 -6.79 -0.36 19.02
N ALA A 233 -6.47 -0.75 20.24
CA ALA A 233 -6.03 0.18 21.28
C ALA A 233 -4.58 0.64 21.10
N LYS A 234 -3.73 -0.17 20.48
CA LYS A 234 -2.28 0.07 20.31
C LYS A 234 -1.79 -0.32 18.91
N ILE A 235 -0.52 -0.04 18.61
CA ILE A 235 0.13 -0.49 17.36
C ILE A 235 0.17 -2.02 17.26
N THR A 236 0.52 -2.68 18.35
CA THR A 236 0.47 -4.14 18.48
C THR A 236 -0.46 -4.50 19.62
N ASN A 237 -1.55 -5.20 19.28
CA ASN A 237 -2.58 -5.59 20.25
C ASN A 237 -2.43 -7.07 20.64
N PRO A 238 -3.04 -7.49 21.76
CA PRO A 238 -3.08 -8.89 22.15
C PRO A 238 -3.66 -9.78 21.05
N THR A 239 -3.11 -10.98 20.92
CA THR A 239 -3.56 -11.98 19.95
C THR A 239 -4.97 -12.47 20.26
N ILE A 240 -5.85 -12.46 19.26
CA ILE A 240 -7.15 -13.13 19.33
C ILE A 240 -6.98 -14.60 18.95
N LYS A 241 -7.28 -15.50 19.88
CA LYS A 241 -7.26 -16.96 19.65
C LYS A 241 -8.66 -17.46 19.32
N ILE A 242 -8.79 -18.17 18.21
CA ILE A 242 -10.07 -18.66 17.68
C ILE A 242 -10.05 -20.18 17.65
N PRO A 243 -10.92 -20.85 18.43
CA PRO A 243 -10.95 -22.30 18.47
C PRO A 243 -11.52 -22.89 17.17
N VAL A 244 -10.85 -23.91 16.64
CA VAL A 244 -11.26 -24.66 15.45
C VAL A 244 -11.18 -26.17 15.69
N THR A 245 -11.95 -26.93 14.91
CA THR A 245 -11.91 -28.40 14.92
C THR A 245 -11.63 -28.93 13.52
N ALA A 246 -10.92 -30.06 13.42
CA ALA A 246 -10.68 -30.70 12.13
C ALA A 246 -12.01 -31.13 11.52
N LYS A 247 -12.18 -30.90 10.22
CA LYS A 247 -13.34 -31.42 9.48
C LYS A 247 -13.22 -32.94 9.40
N ALA A 248 -14.28 -33.64 9.77
CA ALA A 248 -14.35 -35.10 9.60
C ALA A 248 -14.08 -35.46 8.12
N PRO A 249 -13.34 -36.55 7.85
CA PRO A 249 -13.20 -37.07 6.49
C PRO A 249 -14.58 -37.32 5.89
N VAL A 250 -14.84 -36.78 4.70
CA VAL A 250 -16.06 -37.10 3.96
C VAL A 250 -15.93 -38.53 3.46
N VAL A 251 -16.43 -39.49 4.23
CA VAL A 251 -16.64 -40.85 3.75
C VAL A 251 -17.81 -40.80 2.76
N PRO A 252 -17.68 -41.30 1.51
CA PRO A 252 -18.83 -41.43 0.62
C PRO A 252 -19.77 -42.49 1.22
N SER A 253 -20.94 -42.09 1.72
CA SER A 253 -21.95 -43.03 2.21
C SER A 253 -22.84 -43.50 1.04
N PRO A 254 -23.02 -44.81 0.84
CA PRO A 254 -24.15 -45.36 0.09
C PRO A 254 -25.45 -45.10 0.85
N GLY A 255 -26.55 -44.97 0.11
CA GLY A 255 -27.88 -44.66 0.67
C GLY A 255 -28.55 -45.81 1.43
N GLY A 256 -29.68 -45.48 2.06
CA GLY A 256 -30.61 -46.43 2.69
C GLY A 256 -30.98 -46.03 4.10
N GLY A 257 -32.22 -45.57 4.30
CA GLY A 257 -32.70 -45.01 5.57
C GLY A 257 -33.06 -46.03 6.64
N SER A 258 -33.34 -45.54 7.85
CA SER A 258 -34.52 -45.87 8.65
C SER A 258 -34.48 -45.07 9.96
N SER A 259 -35.66 -44.60 10.36
CA SER A 259 -36.00 -43.86 11.56
C SER A 259 -35.79 -44.67 12.85
N THR A 260 -35.24 -44.04 13.90
CA THR A 260 -35.53 -44.41 15.29
C THR A 260 -35.67 -43.16 16.16
N ILE A 261 -36.75 -43.16 16.94
CA ILE A 261 -37.15 -42.15 17.94
C ILE A 261 -36.49 -42.53 19.27
N VAL A 262 -35.90 -41.55 19.97
CA VAL A 262 -35.64 -41.62 21.42
C VAL A 262 -35.61 -40.22 22.04
N THR A 263 -36.46 -40.03 23.04
CA THR A 263 -36.48 -38.99 24.10
C THR A 263 -36.72 -39.79 25.39
N PRO A 264 -36.13 -39.52 26.59
CA PRO A 264 -36.11 -38.20 27.25
C PRO A 264 -34.89 -37.87 28.14
N THR A 265 -34.75 -36.59 28.54
CA THR A 265 -34.65 -36.10 29.93
C THR A 265 -34.46 -34.57 29.96
N THR A 266 -35.30 -33.87 30.75
CA THR A 266 -35.03 -32.60 31.45
C THR A 266 -34.98 -32.94 32.96
N PRO A 267 -34.41 -32.14 33.90
CA PRO A 267 -34.41 -30.67 33.93
C PRO A 267 -33.16 -29.96 34.54
N VAL A 268 -33.03 -28.65 34.33
CA VAL A 268 -32.72 -27.67 35.40
C VAL A 268 -33.10 -26.25 34.95
N THR A 269 -33.84 -25.57 35.82
CA THR A 269 -34.29 -24.17 35.74
C THR A 269 -33.18 -23.20 36.20
N PRO A 270 -33.03 -22.03 35.55
CA PRO A 270 -32.91 -20.81 36.33
C PRO A 270 -33.81 -19.65 35.82
N THR A 271 -34.54 -19.10 36.78
CA THR A 271 -34.93 -17.71 37.10
C THR A 271 -35.17 -16.67 35.98
N PRO A 272 -36.30 -15.91 36.03
CA PRO A 272 -36.67 -14.92 35.01
C PRO A 272 -35.89 -13.60 35.15
N SER A 273 -35.25 -13.15 34.06
CA SER A 273 -34.74 -11.78 33.93
C SER A 273 -35.60 -10.96 32.96
N ASN A 274 -36.07 -9.82 33.46
CA ASN A 274 -36.90 -8.80 32.81
C ASN A 274 -36.35 -8.34 31.43
N PRO A 275 -37.18 -8.00 30.42
CA PRO A 275 -36.72 -7.71 29.07
C PRO A 275 -36.10 -6.31 28.99
N THR A 276 -34.85 -6.23 28.53
CA THR A 276 -34.19 -4.98 28.11
C THR A 276 -34.06 -4.96 26.59
N PRO A 277 -34.09 -3.77 25.95
CA PRO A 277 -34.59 -3.59 24.60
C PRO A 277 -33.71 -4.21 23.52
N LYS A 278 -34.36 -4.85 22.55
CA LYS A 278 -33.80 -5.37 21.31
C LYS A 278 -32.94 -4.30 20.61
N PRO A 279 -31.63 -4.53 20.39
CA PRO A 279 -30.85 -3.68 19.51
C PRO A 279 -31.41 -3.84 18.09
N THR A 280 -31.78 -2.71 17.49
CA THR A 280 -32.16 -2.62 16.09
C THR A 280 -31.06 -3.24 15.22
N PRO A 281 -31.36 -4.12 14.25
CA PRO A 281 -30.34 -4.76 13.42
C PRO A 281 -29.59 -3.69 12.62
N GLN A 282 -28.31 -3.45 12.95
CA GLN A 282 -27.45 -2.62 12.10
C GLN A 282 -27.09 -3.43 10.84
N PRO A 283 -27.19 -2.84 9.63
CA PRO A 283 -27.08 -3.58 8.37
C PRO A 283 -25.77 -4.38 8.29
N ALA A 284 -25.89 -5.68 8.00
CA ALA A 284 -24.77 -6.58 7.76
C ALA A 284 -23.79 -5.93 6.77
N GLU A 285 -22.53 -5.84 7.16
CA GLU A 285 -21.48 -5.33 6.28
C GLU A 285 -21.40 -6.27 5.07
N PRO A 286 -21.55 -5.74 3.86
CA PRO A 286 -21.85 -6.60 2.73
C PRO A 286 -20.63 -7.42 2.33
N THR A 287 -20.79 -8.74 2.32
CA THR A 287 -19.83 -9.70 1.79
C THR A 287 -19.31 -9.26 0.41
N ILE A 288 -17.98 -9.15 0.30
CA ILE A 288 -17.31 -8.83 -0.96
C ILE A 288 -17.19 -10.13 -1.76
N PRO A 289 -17.75 -10.22 -2.99
CA PRO A 289 -17.68 -11.43 -3.78
C PRO A 289 -16.24 -11.84 -4.10
N ASN A 290 -15.98 -13.14 -4.21
CA ASN A 290 -14.65 -13.70 -4.51
C ASN A 290 -14.02 -13.20 -5.83
N TYR A 291 -14.82 -12.71 -6.76
CA TYR A 291 -14.36 -12.12 -8.02
C TYR A 291 -13.81 -10.71 -7.86
N ALA A 292 -14.08 -10.04 -6.73
CA ALA A 292 -13.68 -8.67 -6.52
C ALA A 292 -12.17 -8.57 -6.30
N ALA A 293 -11.57 -7.52 -6.86
CA ALA A 293 -10.17 -7.21 -6.59
C ALA A 293 -10.01 -6.76 -5.14
N LYS A 294 -8.91 -7.18 -4.49
CA LYS A 294 -8.57 -6.79 -3.11
C LYS A 294 -8.27 -5.29 -3.01
N LYS A 295 -8.48 -4.69 -1.84
CA LYS A 295 -8.01 -3.34 -1.52
C LYS A 295 -6.49 -3.28 -1.72
N GLY A 296 -6.01 -2.17 -2.27
CA GLY A 296 -4.65 -1.95 -2.76
C GLY A 296 -4.33 -2.60 -4.12
N ALA A 297 -5.16 -3.53 -4.63
CA ALA A 297 -4.88 -4.19 -5.89
C ALA A 297 -5.17 -3.27 -7.08
N ALA A 298 -4.35 -3.40 -8.12
CA ALA A 298 -4.57 -2.70 -9.37
C ALA A 298 -5.61 -3.44 -10.25
N VAL A 299 -6.61 -2.70 -10.73
CA VAL A 299 -7.58 -3.13 -11.74
C VAL A 299 -7.46 -2.28 -13.00
N TYR A 300 -7.95 -2.80 -14.13
CA TYR A 300 -7.99 -2.05 -15.39
C TYR A 300 -9.33 -2.25 -16.09
N ALA A 301 -9.78 -1.20 -16.78
CA ALA A 301 -11.05 -1.22 -17.49
C ALA A 301 -10.91 -1.93 -18.85
N ILE A 302 -11.79 -2.89 -19.11
CA ILE A 302 -11.87 -3.64 -20.38
C ILE A 302 -12.99 -3.14 -21.30
N LYS A 303 -13.90 -2.31 -20.78
CA LYS A 303 -14.94 -1.56 -21.50
C LYS A 303 -14.85 -0.08 -21.14
N GLY A 304 -15.62 0.75 -21.84
CA GLY A 304 -15.76 2.16 -21.47
C GLY A 304 -16.44 2.28 -20.10
N ILE A 305 -15.90 3.13 -19.23
CA ILE A 305 -16.43 3.43 -17.91
C ILE A 305 -16.31 4.92 -17.60
N TYR A 306 -16.98 5.37 -16.54
CA TYR A 306 -16.80 6.69 -15.97
C TYR A 306 -16.31 6.54 -14.52
N LEU A 307 -15.55 7.52 -14.06
CA LEU A 307 -15.26 7.72 -12.64
C LEU A 307 -16.32 8.66 -12.06
N TYR A 308 -16.86 8.33 -10.89
CA TYR A 308 -17.93 9.10 -10.25
C TYR A 308 -17.50 9.66 -8.90
N ARG A 309 -18.11 10.78 -8.49
CA ARG A 309 -17.93 11.36 -7.14
C ARG A 309 -18.54 10.48 -6.03
N SER A 310 -19.52 9.63 -6.35
CA SER A 310 -20.20 8.75 -5.38
C SER A 310 -20.45 7.36 -5.95
N ALA A 311 -20.72 6.38 -5.07
CA ALA A 311 -21.09 5.01 -5.44
C ALA A 311 -22.42 4.90 -6.21
N ASN A 312 -23.28 5.91 -6.07
CA ASN A 312 -24.51 6.08 -6.86
C ASN A 312 -24.18 6.81 -8.16
N PHE A 313 -24.26 6.09 -9.28
CA PHE A 313 -23.80 6.57 -10.58
C PHE A 313 -24.90 7.37 -11.27
N THR A 314 -24.67 8.66 -11.44
CA THR A 314 -25.53 9.59 -12.19
C THR A 314 -24.68 10.43 -13.15
N LYS A 315 -25.28 10.99 -14.21
CA LYS A 315 -24.56 11.84 -15.17
C LYS A 315 -23.92 13.05 -14.49
N SER A 316 -24.63 13.73 -13.59
CA SER A 316 -24.15 14.90 -12.84
C SER A 316 -22.95 14.62 -11.92
N ARG A 317 -22.73 13.36 -11.53
CA ARG A 317 -21.63 12.96 -10.63
C ARG A 317 -20.41 12.41 -11.37
N GLN A 318 -20.36 12.48 -12.70
CA GLN A 318 -19.20 12.02 -13.48
C GLN A 318 -18.01 12.97 -13.30
N LEU A 319 -16.84 12.40 -13.02
CA LEU A 319 -15.56 13.11 -12.87
C LEU A 319 -14.66 13.01 -14.09
N ALA A 320 -14.75 11.87 -14.79
CA ALA A 320 -13.93 11.56 -15.95
C ALA A 320 -14.56 10.42 -16.74
N LYS A 321 -14.37 10.45 -18.07
CA LYS A 321 -14.72 9.38 -18.99
C LYS A 321 -13.48 8.61 -19.40
N TYR A 322 -13.58 7.29 -19.40
CA TYR A 322 -12.54 6.37 -19.84
C TYR A 322 -13.08 5.54 -21.00
N PRO A 323 -12.68 5.83 -22.26
CA PRO A 323 -13.17 5.08 -23.41
C PRO A 323 -12.63 3.65 -23.43
N LYS A 324 -13.28 2.79 -24.23
CA LYS A 324 -12.75 1.46 -24.54
C LYS A 324 -11.51 1.62 -25.43
N VAL A 325 -10.38 1.07 -24.99
CA VAL A 325 -9.09 1.18 -25.69
C VAL A 325 -8.40 -0.19 -25.82
N LYS A 326 -7.38 -0.24 -26.70
CA LYS A 326 -6.50 -1.42 -26.86
C LYS A 326 -5.88 -1.81 -25.52
N ARG A 327 -5.63 -3.12 -25.33
CA ARG A 327 -5.19 -3.71 -24.04
C ARG A 327 -4.03 -2.96 -23.39
N VAL A 328 -2.98 -2.67 -24.16
CA VAL A 328 -1.76 -1.97 -23.71
C VAL A 328 -2.02 -0.55 -23.22
N ASN A 329 -3.13 0.08 -23.64
CA ASN A 329 -3.49 1.46 -23.30
C ASN A 329 -4.63 1.53 -22.27
N ARG A 330 -5.16 0.39 -21.80
CA ARG A 330 -6.29 0.37 -20.87
C ARG A 330 -5.97 1.13 -19.57
N PRO A 331 -6.91 1.95 -19.07
CA PRO A 331 -6.69 2.74 -17.88
C PRO A 331 -6.63 1.83 -16.66
N MET A 332 -5.68 2.12 -15.78
CA MET A 332 -5.47 1.41 -14.52
C MET A 332 -5.95 2.24 -13.33
N PHE A 333 -6.39 1.53 -12.30
CA PHE A 333 -6.89 2.09 -11.07
C PHE A 333 -6.41 1.24 -9.90
N VAL A 334 -6.01 1.87 -8.80
CA VAL A 334 -5.76 1.17 -7.53
C VAL A 334 -7.05 1.19 -6.72
N VAL A 335 -7.54 0.03 -6.30
CA VAL A 335 -8.69 -0.07 -5.41
C VAL A 335 -8.28 0.43 -4.04
N THR A 336 -8.90 1.51 -3.56
CA THR A 336 -8.63 2.09 -2.25
C THR A 336 -9.70 1.72 -1.23
N ASP A 337 -10.91 1.41 -1.69
CA ASP A 337 -12.02 0.99 -0.83
C ASP A 337 -13.15 0.34 -1.64
N TYR A 338 -14.20 -0.09 -0.96
CA TYR A 338 -15.43 -0.60 -1.54
C TYR A 338 -16.63 0.26 -1.16
N ALA A 339 -17.64 0.24 -2.01
CA ALA A 339 -18.95 0.82 -1.67
C ALA A 339 -20.05 0.04 -2.38
N ARG A 340 -21.29 0.26 -1.96
CA ARG A 340 -22.46 -0.18 -2.71
C ARG A 340 -23.28 1.01 -3.17
N SER A 341 -23.86 0.89 -4.36
CA SER A 341 -24.95 1.80 -4.74
C SER A 341 -26.20 1.51 -3.91
N ASN A 342 -27.19 2.40 -3.95
CA ASN A 342 -28.50 2.21 -3.32
C ASN A 342 -29.18 0.91 -3.78
N GLY A 343 -29.00 0.52 -5.04
CA GLY A 343 -29.47 -0.78 -5.57
C GLY A 343 -28.56 -1.97 -5.25
N GLY A 344 -27.65 -1.86 -4.28
CA GLY A 344 -26.80 -2.95 -3.81
C GLY A 344 -25.60 -3.32 -4.70
N ALA A 345 -25.43 -2.73 -5.89
CA ALA A 345 -24.32 -3.06 -6.78
C ALA A 345 -22.95 -2.65 -6.19
N LEU A 346 -21.99 -3.56 -6.21
CA LEU A 346 -20.62 -3.31 -5.75
C LEU A 346 -19.89 -2.29 -6.64
N ARG A 347 -19.25 -1.33 -5.99
CA ARG A 347 -18.39 -0.30 -6.58
C ARG A 347 -17.01 -0.37 -5.93
N TYR A 348 -15.98 -0.10 -6.72
CA TYR A 348 -14.66 0.19 -6.18
C TYR A 348 -14.54 1.69 -5.98
N LYS A 349 -14.11 2.12 -4.79
CA LYS A 349 -13.44 3.41 -4.64
C LYS A 349 -12.01 3.22 -5.12
N VAL A 350 -11.54 4.11 -5.98
CA VAL A 350 -10.26 3.96 -6.65
C VAL A 350 -9.49 5.26 -6.74
N ARG A 351 -8.17 5.14 -6.91
CA ARG A 351 -7.29 6.19 -7.42
C ARG A 351 -6.86 5.86 -8.85
N ASP A 352 -6.98 6.82 -9.76
CA ASP A 352 -6.42 6.74 -11.11
C ASP A 352 -4.88 6.76 -11.06
N VAL A 353 -4.23 5.75 -11.65
CA VAL A 353 -2.75 5.60 -11.71
C VAL A 353 -2.19 5.70 -13.13
N ASN A 354 -2.91 6.37 -14.03
CA ASN A 354 -2.48 6.62 -15.40
C ASN A 354 -1.65 7.92 -15.46
N HIS A 355 -0.41 7.88 -14.97
CA HIS A 355 0.45 9.05 -14.72
C HIS A 355 0.61 10.06 -15.89
N GLY A 356 0.45 9.63 -17.14
CA GLY A 356 0.49 10.51 -18.32
C GLY A 356 -0.86 11.14 -18.72
N SER A 357 -1.93 10.94 -17.94
CA SER A 357 -3.28 11.44 -18.21
C SER A 357 -3.62 12.65 -17.34
N LYS A 358 -4.47 13.55 -17.85
CA LYS A 358 -5.09 14.63 -17.06
C LYS A 358 -5.96 14.12 -15.90
N THR A 359 -6.27 12.83 -15.88
CA THR A 359 -7.06 12.18 -14.83
C THR A 359 -6.19 11.52 -13.75
N ALA A 360 -4.85 11.51 -13.91
CA ALA A 360 -3.94 10.91 -12.95
C ALA A 360 -4.19 11.42 -11.53
N GLY A 361 -4.21 10.51 -10.56
CA GLY A 361 -4.43 10.82 -9.15
C GLY A 361 -5.88 11.07 -8.76
N LYS A 362 -6.83 11.24 -9.71
CA LYS A 362 -8.24 11.43 -9.38
C LYS A 362 -8.76 10.25 -8.56
N VAL A 363 -9.49 10.57 -7.49
CA VAL A 363 -10.16 9.60 -6.64
C VAL A 363 -11.66 9.64 -6.92
N GLY A 364 -12.29 8.48 -6.94
CA GLY A 364 -13.73 8.36 -7.12
C GLY A 364 -14.17 6.91 -7.18
N TYR A 365 -15.35 6.67 -7.72
CA TYR A 365 -15.97 5.35 -7.77
C TYR A 365 -16.07 4.84 -9.20
N ILE A 366 -15.73 3.56 -9.41
CA ILE A 366 -15.94 2.83 -10.67
C ILE A 366 -16.73 1.55 -10.41
N THR A 367 -17.27 0.96 -11.48
CA THR A 367 -17.98 -0.32 -11.38
C THR A 367 -17.03 -1.44 -10.95
N ALA A 368 -17.47 -2.31 -10.03
CA ALA A 368 -16.75 -3.54 -9.68
C ALA A 368 -17.15 -4.74 -10.55
N ASN A 369 -18.05 -4.55 -11.51
CA ASN A 369 -18.53 -5.61 -12.40
C ASN A 369 -17.39 -6.14 -13.28
N SER A 370 -17.14 -7.45 -13.19
CA SER A 370 -16.08 -8.15 -13.92
C SER A 370 -16.18 -8.05 -15.44
N LYS A 371 -17.37 -7.75 -15.99
CA LYS A 371 -17.58 -7.48 -17.42
C LYS A 371 -16.96 -6.15 -17.88
N PHE A 372 -16.60 -5.26 -16.95
CA PHE A 372 -16.06 -3.92 -17.22
C PHE A 372 -14.67 -3.71 -16.64
N VAL A 373 -14.37 -4.30 -15.48
CA VAL A 373 -13.14 -4.07 -14.72
C VAL A 373 -12.62 -5.41 -14.22
N VAL A 374 -11.33 -5.68 -14.43
CA VAL A 374 -10.69 -6.92 -13.97
C VAL A 374 -9.32 -6.64 -13.33
N PRO A 375 -8.76 -7.56 -12.52
CA PRO A 375 -7.42 -7.41 -11.95
C PRO A 375 -6.34 -7.29 -13.03
N VAL A 376 -5.37 -6.39 -12.80
CA VAL A 376 -4.26 -6.12 -13.73
C VAL A 376 -3.28 -7.28 -13.82
N TYR A 377 -3.07 -8.02 -12.74
CA TYR A 377 -2.11 -9.10 -12.69
C TYR A 377 -2.75 -10.45 -13.04
N TYR A 378 -2.00 -11.31 -13.74
CA TYR A 378 -2.39 -12.71 -13.92
C TYR A 378 -2.35 -13.44 -12.57
N GLN A 379 -3.24 -14.41 -12.38
CA GLN A 379 -3.33 -15.22 -11.16
C GLN A 379 -3.03 -16.71 -11.42
N SER A 380 -2.85 -17.09 -12.69
CA SER A 380 -2.63 -18.47 -13.12
C SER A 380 -1.56 -18.54 -14.19
N LEU A 381 -1.07 -19.75 -14.45
CA LEU A 381 -0.20 -20.04 -15.58
C LEU A 381 -1.00 -20.17 -16.89
N PRO A 382 -0.43 -19.76 -18.04
CA PRO A 382 -0.97 -20.13 -19.34
C PRO A 382 -0.93 -21.64 -19.53
N LYS A 383 -1.97 -22.23 -20.15
CA LYS A 383 -2.04 -23.67 -20.44
C LYS A 383 -0.81 -24.17 -21.21
N ASN A 384 -0.34 -23.40 -22.19
CA ASN A 384 0.82 -23.74 -23.00
C ASN A 384 2.16 -23.27 -22.40
N LYS A 385 2.17 -22.79 -21.15
CA LYS A 385 3.37 -22.27 -20.45
C LYS A 385 4.13 -21.19 -21.23
N LYS A 386 3.48 -20.46 -22.14
CA LYS A 386 4.08 -19.37 -22.92
C LYS A 386 3.40 -18.03 -22.64
N ILE A 387 4.20 -16.98 -22.57
CA ILE A 387 3.74 -15.59 -22.57
C ILE A 387 4.42 -14.81 -23.70
N THR A 388 3.71 -13.84 -24.27
CA THR A 388 4.26 -12.88 -25.23
C THR A 388 4.38 -11.50 -24.58
N ILE A 389 5.49 -10.81 -24.82
CA ILE A 389 5.68 -9.41 -24.41
C ILE A 389 4.88 -8.49 -25.35
N ILE A 390 3.96 -7.71 -24.80
CA ILE A 390 3.08 -6.82 -25.58
C ILE A 390 3.36 -5.33 -25.37
N ASN A 391 4.13 -4.99 -24.33
CA ASN A 391 4.52 -3.60 -24.07
C ASN A 391 5.35 -3.04 -25.22
N LYS A 392 5.04 -1.82 -25.67
CA LYS A 392 5.80 -1.14 -26.73
C LYS A 392 7.28 -0.95 -26.36
N ARG A 393 7.56 -0.70 -25.07
CA ARG A 393 8.93 -0.53 -24.55
C ARG A 393 9.57 -1.85 -24.09
N GLY A 394 8.99 -3.00 -24.41
CA GLY A 394 9.48 -4.29 -23.91
C GLY A 394 9.29 -4.50 -22.40
N VAL A 395 9.94 -5.54 -21.87
CA VAL A 395 9.89 -5.93 -20.45
C VAL A 395 11.27 -6.41 -20.01
N ASN A 396 11.71 -5.97 -18.83
CA ASN A 396 12.92 -6.49 -18.20
C ASN A 396 12.64 -7.81 -17.46
N ALA A 397 13.64 -8.69 -17.47
CA ALA A 397 13.73 -9.84 -16.59
C ALA A 397 14.75 -9.60 -15.48
N TYR A 398 14.52 -10.26 -14.35
CA TYR A 398 15.19 -9.99 -13.08
C TYR A 398 15.61 -11.28 -12.37
N LYS A 399 16.63 -11.21 -11.50
CA LYS A 399 17.03 -12.34 -10.65
C LYS A 399 15.97 -12.67 -9.60
N ASN A 400 15.33 -11.65 -9.04
CA ASN A 400 14.48 -11.77 -7.86
C ASN A 400 13.00 -11.48 -8.15
N ALA A 401 12.09 -12.08 -7.37
CA ALA A 401 10.64 -11.91 -7.53
C ALA A 401 10.14 -10.48 -7.22
N ASN A 402 10.88 -9.72 -6.41
CA ASN A 402 10.64 -8.29 -6.17
C ASN A 402 11.05 -7.40 -7.36
N LEU A 403 11.51 -7.98 -8.49
CA LEU A 403 12.04 -7.29 -9.68
C LEU A 403 13.32 -6.49 -9.44
N THR A 404 14.19 -6.99 -8.58
CA THR A 404 15.56 -6.47 -8.41
C THR A 404 16.59 -7.33 -9.14
N GLY A 405 17.74 -6.75 -9.44
CA GLY A 405 18.81 -7.41 -10.19
C GLY A 405 18.40 -7.69 -11.64
N LYS A 406 18.24 -6.64 -12.44
CA LYS A 406 17.94 -6.76 -13.89
C LYS A 406 19.01 -7.61 -14.57
N VAL A 407 18.58 -8.56 -15.41
CA VAL A 407 19.47 -9.49 -16.14
C VAL A 407 19.33 -9.43 -17.64
N LYS A 408 18.12 -9.17 -18.16
CA LYS A 408 17.86 -9.16 -19.60
C LYS A 408 16.69 -8.26 -19.95
N HIS A 409 16.72 -7.65 -21.12
CA HIS A 409 15.59 -6.93 -21.68
C HIS A 409 14.97 -7.74 -22.83
N TYR A 410 13.64 -7.90 -22.81
CA TYR A 410 12.87 -8.57 -23.85
C TYR A 410 12.02 -7.57 -24.62
N GLN A 411 12.24 -7.51 -25.93
CA GLN A 411 11.49 -6.64 -26.84
C GLN A 411 10.04 -7.10 -26.99
N LYS A 412 9.19 -6.21 -27.49
CA LYS A 412 7.81 -6.55 -27.88
C LYS A 412 7.83 -7.73 -28.87
N GLY A 413 6.90 -8.67 -28.70
CA GLY A 413 6.79 -9.88 -29.52
C GLY A 413 7.65 -11.04 -29.03
N ALA A 414 8.59 -10.82 -28.10
CA ALA A 414 9.35 -11.91 -27.50
C ALA A 414 8.42 -12.90 -26.80
N ARG A 415 8.62 -14.20 -27.08
CA ARG A 415 7.86 -15.30 -26.50
C ARG A 415 8.72 -15.99 -25.45
N LEU A 416 8.21 -16.07 -24.22
CA LEU A 416 8.92 -16.60 -23.07
C LEU A 416 8.22 -17.82 -22.50
N THR A 417 8.98 -18.86 -22.19
CA THR A 417 8.49 -20.05 -21.49
C THR A 417 8.50 -19.79 -19.99
N VAL A 418 7.36 -20.01 -19.34
CA VAL A 418 7.15 -19.75 -17.91
C VAL A 418 6.98 -21.06 -17.15
N LYS A 419 7.67 -21.18 -16.02
CA LYS A 419 7.64 -22.36 -15.15
C LYS A 419 6.54 -22.27 -14.10
N LYS A 420 6.47 -21.12 -13.40
CA LYS A 420 5.47 -20.86 -12.36
C LYS A 420 5.08 -19.40 -12.28
N ILE A 421 3.95 -19.13 -11.63
CA ILE A 421 3.56 -17.79 -11.22
C ILE A 421 3.88 -17.61 -9.74
N VAL A 422 4.47 -16.46 -9.38
CA VAL A 422 4.87 -16.12 -8.02
C VAL A 422 4.16 -14.85 -7.60
N LYS A 423 3.55 -14.87 -6.42
CA LYS A 423 2.92 -13.70 -5.81
C LYS A 423 3.98 -12.88 -5.08
N HIS A 424 3.91 -11.56 -5.23
CA HIS A 424 4.72 -10.61 -4.47
C HIS A 424 3.81 -9.44 -4.08
N ASN A 425 3.43 -9.38 -2.80
CA ASN A 425 2.40 -8.48 -2.28
C ASN A 425 1.08 -8.63 -3.07
N LEU A 426 0.54 -7.54 -3.60
CA LEU A 426 -0.70 -7.51 -4.39
C LEU A 426 -0.47 -7.71 -5.90
N THR A 427 0.74 -8.13 -6.27
CA THR A 427 1.16 -8.28 -7.67
C THR A 427 1.68 -9.69 -7.94
N THR A 428 1.84 -10.05 -9.22
CA THR A 428 2.39 -11.35 -9.60
C THR A 428 3.53 -11.22 -10.60
N ARG A 429 4.38 -12.25 -10.64
CA ARG A 429 5.50 -12.44 -11.57
C ARG A 429 5.38 -13.81 -12.21
N TYR A 430 5.85 -13.92 -13.45
CA TYR A 430 6.17 -15.22 -14.01
C TYR A 430 7.65 -15.51 -13.76
N GLN A 431 7.94 -16.68 -13.22
CA GLN A 431 9.28 -17.23 -13.27
C GLN A 431 9.46 -17.94 -14.61
N LEU A 432 10.49 -17.56 -15.34
CA LEU A 432 10.93 -18.16 -16.59
C LEU A 432 11.60 -19.51 -16.34
N SER A 433 11.75 -20.34 -17.38
CA SER A 433 12.42 -21.65 -17.27
C SER A 433 13.87 -21.56 -16.76
N ASN A 434 14.56 -20.46 -17.05
CA ASN A 434 15.92 -20.15 -16.57
C ASN A 434 15.96 -19.55 -15.16
N GLY A 435 14.86 -19.55 -14.42
CA GLY A 435 14.79 -19.09 -13.03
C GLY A 435 14.58 -17.58 -12.85
N HIS A 436 14.72 -16.77 -13.91
CA HIS A 436 14.49 -15.33 -13.86
C HIS A 436 13.01 -14.95 -13.77
N TYR A 437 12.73 -13.71 -13.37
CA TYR A 437 11.37 -13.21 -13.15
C TYR A 437 11.01 -12.09 -14.12
N VAL A 438 9.80 -12.13 -14.65
CA VAL A 438 9.18 -11.04 -15.42
C VAL A 438 7.82 -10.69 -14.83
N THR A 439 7.35 -9.47 -15.08
CA THR A 439 6.05 -8.98 -14.58
C THR A 439 4.88 -9.85 -15.05
N GLY A 440 3.90 -10.08 -14.15
CA GLY A 440 2.61 -10.69 -14.47
C GLY A 440 1.54 -9.69 -14.91
N ASN A 441 1.91 -8.43 -15.18
CA ASN A 441 0.96 -7.38 -15.57
C ASN A 441 0.39 -7.60 -16.98
N LYS A 442 -0.95 -7.71 -17.07
CA LYS A 442 -1.71 -7.96 -18.31
C LYS A 442 -1.60 -6.88 -19.38
N LYS A 443 -1.09 -5.68 -19.07
CA LYS A 443 -0.76 -4.64 -20.07
C LYS A 443 0.62 -4.78 -20.67
N LEU A 444 1.50 -5.53 -20.01
CA LEU A 444 2.90 -5.68 -20.40
C LEU A 444 3.18 -7.05 -21.03
N VAL A 445 2.48 -8.08 -20.56
CA VAL A 445 2.55 -9.45 -21.07
C VAL A 445 1.15 -10.01 -21.34
N ILE A 446 1.07 -11.02 -22.20
CA ILE A 446 -0.15 -11.77 -22.46
C ILE A 446 0.15 -13.27 -22.50
N GLN A 447 -0.77 -14.07 -21.97
CA GLN A 447 -0.73 -15.52 -22.04
C GLN A 447 -1.00 -16.02 -23.45
N GLY A 448 -0.23 -17.01 -23.90
CA GLY A 448 -0.37 -17.64 -25.22
C GLY A 448 0.51 -17.02 -26.31
N ASN A 449 0.28 -17.46 -27.54
CA ASN A 449 0.93 -16.92 -28.73
C ASN A 449 0.09 -15.74 -29.22
N TYR A 450 0.39 -14.54 -28.73
CA TYR A 450 -0.20 -13.29 -29.22
C TYR A 450 0.52 -12.75 -30.45
#